data_AF-A0A4Q5QV49-F1
#
_entry.id   AF-A0A4Q5QV49-F1
#
_cell.length_a   1.000
_cell.length_b   1.000
_cell.length_c   1.000
_cell.angle_alpha   90.00
_cell.angle_beta   90.00
_cell.angle_gamma   90.00
#
_symmetry.space_group_name_H-M   'P 1'
#
loop_
_entity.id
_entity.type
_entity.pdbx_description
1 polymer ?
#
loop_
_entity_poly.entity_id
_entity_poly.type
_entity_poly.pdbx_seq_one_letter_code
_entity_poly.pdbx_strand_id
1 'polypeptide(L)' 'PVVLASADILKGRKLTGYWNIQVDLKNAGGTVLEQPVVTDGNLITSRHPIDVADFSRAVEGWLSKK' A
#
# COMPACT_ATOMS: atom_id res chain seq x y z
N PRO A 1 3.16 5.51 1.71
CA PRO A 1 4.24 4.56 1.32
C PRO A 1 5.48 5.25 0.71
N VAL A 2 5.91 6.39 1.27
CA VAL A 2 7.03 7.19 0.72
C VAL A 2 8.37 6.45 0.84
N VAL A 3 8.62 5.83 1.99
CA VAL A 3 9.86 5.04 2.23
C VAL A 3 10.03 3.92 1.20
N LEU A 4 8.95 3.26 0.81
CA LEU A 4 8.97 2.18 -0.19
C LEU A 4 9.24 2.72 -1.61
N ALA A 5 8.74 3.93 -1.92
CA ALA A 5 9.04 4.61 -3.18
C ALA A 5 10.52 4.99 -3.24
N SER A 6 11.08 5.55 -2.16
CA SER A 6 12.51 5.88 -2.07
C SER A 6 13.42 4.66 -2.16
N ALA A 7 12.94 3.49 -1.76
CA ALA A 7 13.66 2.22 -1.89
C ALA A 7 13.57 1.59 -3.29
N ASP A 8 12.87 2.21 -4.25
CA ASP A 8 12.70 1.74 -5.63
C ASP A 8 12.11 0.31 -5.75
N ILE A 9 11.23 -0.06 -4.82
CA ILE A 9 10.60 -1.41 -4.77
C ILE A 9 9.13 -1.43 -5.24
N LEU A 10 8.63 -0.32 -5.79
CA LEU A 10 7.22 -0.19 -6.16
C LEU A 10 6.92 -0.56 -7.62
N LYS A 11 7.95 -0.75 -8.45
CA LYS A 11 7.78 -1.05 -9.88
C LYS A 11 6.94 -2.31 -10.11
N GLY A 12 5.80 -2.16 -10.78
CA GLY A 12 4.87 -3.25 -11.09
C GLY A 12 4.02 -3.73 -9.91
N ARG A 13 4.11 -3.07 -8.75
CA ARG A 13 3.33 -3.40 -7.56
C ARG A 13 2.00 -2.67 -7.53
N LYS A 14 0.98 -3.29 -6.94
CA LYS A 14 -0.31 -2.64 -6.65
C LYS A 14 -0.29 -2.13 -5.22
N LEU A 15 -0.68 -0.88 -5.02
CA LEU A 15 -0.69 -0.26 -3.70
C LEU A 15 -1.72 0.86 -3.61
N THR A 16 -1.90 1.37 -2.40
CA THR A 16 -2.59 2.65 -2.15
C THR A 16 -1.76 3.51 -1.20
N GLY A 17 -2.19 4.74 -0.96
CA GLY A 17 -1.48 5.66 -0.08
C GLY A 17 -2.27 6.93 0.18
N TYR A 18 -1.72 7.78 1.03
CA TYR A 18 -2.34 9.06 1.36
C TYR A 18 -2.57 9.90 0.10
N TRP A 19 -3.67 10.65 0.07
CA TRP A 19 -4.16 11.32 -1.13
C TRP A 19 -3.12 12.25 -1.78
N ASN A 20 -2.29 12.92 -0.97
CA ASN A 20 -1.31 13.91 -1.44
C ASN A 20 -0.05 13.30 -2.06
N ILE A 21 0.21 12.01 -1.87
CA ILE A 21 1.41 11.32 -2.40
C ILE A 21 1.11 10.39 -3.57
N GLN A 22 -0.14 10.32 -4.04
CA GLN A 22 -0.51 9.35 -5.08
C GLN A 22 0.26 9.54 -6.40
N VAL A 23 0.55 10.80 -6.77
CA VAL A 23 1.33 11.10 -7.97
C VAL A 23 2.76 10.56 -7.84
N ASP A 24 3.37 10.72 -6.67
CA ASP A 24 4.72 10.21 -6.39
C ASP A 24 4.77 8.67 -6.45
N LEU A 25 3.74 8.00 -5.92
CA LEU A 25 3.64 6.54 -5.97
C LEU A 25 3.48 6.02 -7.41
N LYS A 26 2.75 6.75 -8.27
CA LYS A 26 2.65 6.43 -9.71
C LYS A 26 3.99 6.65 -10.41
N ASN A 27 4.67 7.76 -10.12
CA ASN A 27 5.99 8.06 -10.67
C ASN A 27 7.05 7.03 -10.28
N ALA A 28 6.94 6.45 -9.07
CA ALA A 28 7.78 5.33 -8.61
C ALA A 28 7.43 3.97 -9.26
N GLY A 29 6.57 3.94 -10.29
CA GLY A 29 6.22 2.73 -11.04
C GLY A 29 5.14 1.86 -10.38
N GLY A 30 4.46 2.37 -9.35
CA GLY A 30 3.38 1.69 -8.65
C GLY A 30 2.02 1.88 -9.32
N THR A 31 1.19 0.83 -9.30
CA THR A 31 -0.23 0.91 -9.68
C THR A 31 -1.04 1.34 -8.47
N VAL A 32 -1.39 2.63 -8.41
CA VAL A 32 -2.15 3.20 -7.29
C VAL A 32 -3.64 2.92 -7.46
N LEU A 33 -4.25 2.26 -6.47
CA LEU A 33 -5.67 1.92 -6.44
C LEU A 33 -6.42 2.76 -5.40
N GLU A 34 -7.63 3.20 -5.75
CA GLU A 34 -8.57 3.88 -4.86
C GLU A 34 -9.29 2.86 -3.96
N GLN A 35 -8.56 2.31 -2.98
CA GLN A 35 -9.07 1.32 -2.02
C GLN A 35 -8.59 1.65 -0.61
N PRO A 36 -9.40 1.41 0.45
CA PRO A 36 -8.98 1.57 1.85
C PRO A 36 -7.67 0.87 2.18
N VAL A 37 -7.53 -0.37 1.69
CA VAL A 37 -6.36 -1.21 1.86
C VAL A 37 -6.10 -1.96 0.55
N VAL A 38 -4.84 -2.05 0.16
CA VAL A 38 -4.39 -2.88 -0.96
C VAL A 38 -3.39 -3.90 -0.44
N THR A 39 -3.62 -5.17 -0.77
CA THR A 39 -2.69 -6.28 -0.53
C THR A 39 -2.18 -6.80 -1.87
N ASP A 40 -0.86 -6.76 -2.06
CA ASP A 40 -0.17 -7.27 -3.22
C ASP A 40 1.00 -8.16 -2.78
N GLY A 41 0.75 -9.47 -2.65
CA GLY A 41 1.71 -10.40 -2.07
C GLY A 41 2.05 -10.04 -0.62
N ASN A 42 3.30 -9.67 -0.36
CA ASN A 42 3.78 -9.20 0.95
C ASN A 42 3.67 -7.68 1.16
N LEU A 43 3.20 -6.92 0.18
CA LEU A 43 3.02 -5.48 0.28
C LEU A 43 1.58 -5.18 0.70
N ILE A 44 1.42 -4.61 1.89
CA ILE A 44 0.13 -4.18 2.43
C ILE A 44 0.21 -2.68 2.66
N THR A 45 -0.72 -1.92 2.09
CA THR A 45 -0.75 -0.45 2.18
C THR A 45 -2.17 0.06 2.41
N SER A 46 -2.31 1.21 3.06
CA SER A 46 -3.60 1.88 3.32
C SER A 46 -3.51 3.38 3.06
N ARG A 47 -4.67 4.06 2.97
CA ARG A 47 -4.72 5.49 2.58
C ARG A 47 -4.63 6.44 3.75
N HIS A 48 -5.37 6.18 4.83
CA HIS A 48 -5.55 7.15 5.93
C HIS A 48 -5.65 6.43 7.29
N PRO A 49 -5.33 7.09 8.42
CA PRO A 49 -5.55 6.53 9.76
C PRO A 49 -6.94 5.97 10.05
N ILE A 50 -7.96 6.40 9.30
CA ILE A 50 -9.33 5.89 9.43
C ILE A 50 -9.46 4.45 8.92
N ASP A 51 -8.59 4.04 7.98
CA ASP A 51 -8.54 2.69 7.42
C ASP A 51 -7.70 1.74 8.33
N VAL A 52 -7.34 2.14 9.55
CA VAL A 52 -6.45 1.36 10.45
C VAL A 52 -7.01 -0.02 10.78
N ALA A 53 -8.31 -0.13 11.02
CA ALA A 53 -8.94 -1.41 11.34
C ALA A 53 -8.85 -2.39 10.18
N ASP A 54 -9.07 -1.91 8.96
CA ASP A 54 -8.96 -2.72 7.75
C ASP A 54 -7.49 -3.09 7.46
N PHE A 55 -6.56 -2.15 7.70
CA PHE A 55 -5.14 -2.40 7.54
C PHE A 55 -4.65 -3.48 8.51
N SER A 56 -5.00 -3.37 9.80
CA SER A 56 -4.66 -4.36 10.81
C SER A 56 -5.21 -5.74 10.46
N ARG A 57 -6.47 -5.83 10.00
CA ARG A 57 -7.08 -7.09 9.57
C ARG A 57 -6.35 -7.70 8.37
N ALA A 58 -5.92 -6.88 7.41
CA ALA A 58 -5.14 -7.36 6.26
C ALA A 58 -3.77 -7.90 6.68
N VAL A 59 -3.07 -7.23 7.60
CA VAL A 59 -1.79 -7.67 8.15
C VAL A 59 -1.94 -8.98 8.93
N GLU A 60 -2.93 -9.06 9.82
CA GLU A 60 -3.26 -10.29 10.55
C GLU A 60 -3.55 -11.44 9.59
N GLY A 61 -4.41 -11.21 8.59
CA GLY A 61 -4.76 -12.22 7.60
C GLY A 61 -3.57 -12.67 6.74
N TRP A 62 -2.57 -11.82 6.54
CA TRP A 62 -1.33 -12.20 5.85
C TRP A 62 -0.40 -13.03 6.75
N LEU A 63 -0.25 -12.64 8.02
CA LEU A 63 0.59 -13.35 8.99
C LEU A 63 0.06 -14.75 9.30
N SER A 64 -1.26 -14.90 9.44
CA SER A 64 -1.90 -16.19 9.77
C SER A 64 -1.88 -17.21 8.63
N LYS A 65 -1.54 -16.79 7.40
CA LYS A 65 -1.43 -17.68 6.23
C LYS A 65 -0.02 -18.20 5.99
N LYS A 66 0.95 -17.74 6.79
CA LYS A 66 2.36 -18.10 6.70
C LYS A 66 2.69 -19.20 7.70
#